data_AF-A0AB39EG54-F1
#
_entry.id   AF-A0AB39EG54-F1
#
_cell.length_a   1.000
_cell.length_b   1.000
_cell.length_c   1.000
_cell.angle_alpha   90.00
_cell.angle_beta   90.00
_cell.angle_gamma   90.00
#
_symmetry.space_group_name_H-M   'P 1'
#
loop_
_entity.id
_entity.type
_entity.pdbx_description
1 polymer ?
#
loop_
_entity_poly.entity_id
_entity_poly.type
_entity_poly.pdbx_seq_one_letter_code
_entity_poly.pdbx_strand_id
1 'polypeptide(L)'
;MNAPFDPTPADPAPDWSLAPEGWHWSAQDADGRWYWYRTEPVPGIGGGVWRSNSRNQQYAAAGRPNPDWFESLRRRPGTEQASDPDGPPRPAGPDSSP
;
A
#
# COMPACT_ATOMS: atom_id res chain seq x y z
N MET A 1 -2.22 32.69 14.09
CA MET A 1 -1.71 32.49 12.72
C MET A 1 -1.32 31.03 12.57
N ASN A 2 -2.29 30.15 12.27
CA ASN A 2 -2.05 28.75 11.94
C ASN A 2 -2.46 28.57 10.48
N ALA A 3 -1.52 28.14 9.64
CA ALA A 3 -1.81 27.78 8.26
C ALA A 3 -2.76 26.58 8.24
N PRO A 4 -3.77 26.54 7.37
CA PRO A 4 -4.51 25.31 7.14
C PRO A 4 -3.51 24.29 6.57
N PHE A 5 -3.36 23.16 7.25
CA PHE A 5 -2.87 21.94 6.61
C PHE A 5 -3.82 21.71 5.44
N ASP A 6 -3.39 22.03 4.22
CA ASP A 6 -4.05 21.56 3.02
C ASP A 6 -3.49 20.15 2.82
N PRO A 7 -4.22 19.07 3.16
CA PRO A 7 -3.83 17.76 2.71
C PRO A 7 -4.15 17.72 1.21
N THR A 8 -3.38 18.43 0.39
CA THR A 8 -3.40 18.19 -1.03
C THR A 8 -3.05 16.71 -1.15
N PRO A 9 -3.97 15.83 -1.58
CA PRO A 9 -3.68 14.42 -1.61
C PRO A 9 -2.43 14.27 -2.48
N ALA A 10 -1.37 13.69 -1.91
CA ALA A 10 -0.20 13.29 -2.68
C ALA A 10 -0.70 12.59 -3.96
N ASP A 11 -0.07 12.89 -5.10
CA ASP A 11 -0.54 12.42 -6.41
C ASP A 11 -1.01 10.97 -6.36
N PRO A 12 -2.11 10.62 -7.06
CA PRO A 12 -2.72 9.32 -6.95
C PRO A 12 -1.67 8.25 -7.19
N ALA A 13 -1.64 7.26 -6.29
CA ALA A 13 -0.73 6.14 -6.39
C ALA A 13 -0.79 5.50 -7.79
N PRO A 14 0.33 4.90 -8.24
CA PRO A 14 0.40 4.32 -9.56
C PRO A 14 -0.65 3.23 -9.77
N ASP A 15 -1.15 3.13 -11.01
CA ASP A 15 -2.10 2.09 -11.41
C ASP A 15 -1.45 0.70 -11.31
N TRP A 16 -2.10 -0.21 -10.58
CA TRP A 16 -1.65 -1.59 -10.41
C TRP A 16 -1.62 -2.39 -11.71
N SER A 17 -2.31 -1.94 -12.76
CA SER A 17 -2.23 -2.52 -14.11
C SER A 17 -0.84 -2.37 -14.72
N LEU A 18 -0.04 -1.40 -14.24
CA LEU A 18 1.35 -1.18 -14.65
C LEU A 18 2.36 -1.96 -13.79
N ALA A 19 1.92 -2.55 -12.68
CA ALA A 19 2.80 -3.32 -11.81
C ALA A 19 3.10 -4.68 -12.45
N PRO A 20 4.38 -5.07 -12.58
CA PRO A 20 4.71 -6.38 -13.14
C PRO A 20 4.17 -7.51 -12.26
N GLU A 21 4.12 -8.71 -12.83
CA GLU A 21 3.72 -9.90 -12.07
C GLU A 21 4.70 -10.18 -10.91
N GLY A 22 4.17 -10.63 -9.77
CA GLY A 22 4.94 -10.88 -8.55
C GLY A 22 5.30 -9.63 -7.73
N TRP A 23 4.82 -8.45 -8.12
CA TRP A 23 4.95 -7.22 -7.35
C TRP A 23 3.62 -6.94 -6.64
N HIS A 24 3.64 -7.05 -5.32
CA HIS A 24 2.45 -7.06 -4.48
C HIS A 24 2.32 -5.83 -3.60
N TRP A 25 3.33 -4.97 -3.57
CA TRP A 25 3.41 -3.83 -2.67
C TRP A 25 3.79 -2.57 -3.45
N SER A 26 3.36 -1.42 -2.97
CA SER A 26 3.73 -0.11 -3.49
C SER A 26 3.86 0.87 -2.35
N ALA A 27 4.81 1.77 -2.44
CA ALA A 27 4.95 2.84 -1.47
C ALA A 27 5.60 4.06 -2.13
N GLN A 28 5.33 5.22 -1.55
CA GLN A 28 5.91 6.49 -1.94
C GLN A 28 6.97 6.91 -0.92
N ASP A 29 8.12 7.34 -1.43
CA ASP A 29 9.14 7.99 -0.62
C ASP A 29 8.73 9.45 -0.33
N ALA A 30 9.35 10.09 0.66
CA ALA A 30 9.10 11.49 1.01
C ALA A 30 9.36 12.46 -0.14
N ASP A 31 10.28 12.12 -1.04
CA ASP A 31 10.58 12.90 -2.25
C ASP A 31 9.50 12.78 -3.33
N GLY A 32 8.47 11.96 -3.10
CA GLY A 32 7.33 11.79 -3.99
C GLY A 32 7.45 10.65 -5.01
N ARG A 33 8.60 9.95 -5.03
CA ARG A 33 8.83 8.82 -5.93
C ARG A 33 8.09 7.58 -5.45
N TRP A 34 7.40 6.92 -6.37
CA TRP A 34 6.71 5.67 -6.13
C TRP A 34 7.56 4.48 -6.59
N TYR A 35 7.50 3.41 -5.80
CA TYR A 35 8.19 2.16 -6.08
C TYR A 35 7.23 0.99 -5.89
N TRP A 36 7.34 0.01 -6.78
CA TRP A 36 6.80 -1.32 -6.57
C TRP A 36 7.75 -2.15 -5.71
N TYR A 37 7.19 -3.04 -4.91
CA TYR A 37 7.93 -4.05 -4.16
C TYR A 37 7.34 -5.46 -4.28
N ARG A 38 8.22 -6.47 -4.32
CA ARG A 38 7.82 -7.89 -4.30
C ARG A 38 7.47 -8.36 -2.90
N THR A 39 8.22 -7.88 -1.91
CA THR A 39 8.01 -8.12 -0.48
C THR A 39 7.63 -6.81 0.20
N GLU A 40 7.01 -6.88 1.36
CA GLU A 40 6.71 -5.70 2.17
C GLU A 40 8.01 -4.91 2.45
N PRO A 41 8.09 -3.62 2.07
CA PRO A 41 9.24 -2.79 2.36
C PRO A 41 9.21 -2.32 3.82
N VAL A 42 10.38 -1.99 4.35
CA VAL A 42 10.53 -1.39 5.68
C VAL A 42 10.98 0.08 5.59
N PRO A 43 10.64 0.92 6.58
CA PRO A 43 11.17 2.27 6.67
C PRO A 43 12.71 2.29 6.76
N GLY A 44 13.37 3.14 5.97
CA GLY A 44 14.84 3.28 6.00
C GLY A 44 15.35 4.08 7.21
N ILE A 45 16.58 3.78 7.65
CA ILE A 45 17.23 4.35 8.85
C ILE A 45 17.42 5.89 8.78
N GLY A 46 17.45 6.47 7.58
CA GLY A 46 17.56 7.93 7.37
C GLY A 46 16.24 8.69 7.33
N GLY A 47 15.10 7.99 7.41
CA GLY A 47 13.78 8.56 7.16
C GLY A 47 13.55 8.90 5.68
N GLY A 48 12.28 9.09 5.32
CA GLY A 48 11.87 9.58 4.01
C GLY A 48 11.95 8.58 2.86
N VAL A 49 12.31 7.32 3.10
CA VAL A 49 12.37 6.29 2.06
C VAL A 49 11.91 4.93 2.55
N TRP A 50 11.24 4.18 1.69
CA TRP A 50 10.96 2.76 1.85
C TRP A 50 12.12 1.92 1.28
N ARG A 51 12.51 0.87 2.00
CA ARG A 51 13.64 0.01 1.64
C ARG A 51 13.21 -1.45 1.58
N SER A 52 13.71 -2.12 0.55
CA SER A 52 13.72 -3.57 0.42
C SER A 52 15.03 -3.99 -0.26
N ASN A 53 15.26 -5.29 -0.38
CA ASN A 53 16.38 -5.80 -1.16
C ASN A 53 16.29 -5.28 -2.61
N SER A 54 17.41 -4.94 -3.26
CA SER A 54 17.40 -4.25 -4.56
C SER A 54 16.66 -5.01 -5.67
N ARG A 55 16.65 -6.35 -5.60
CA ARG A 55 15.92 -7.24 -6.51
C ARG A 55 14.39 -7.18 -6.33
N ASN A 56 13.94 -6.63 -5.21
CA ASN A 56 12.54 -6.54 -4.79
C ASN A 56 12.04 -5.08 -4.79
N GLN A 57 12.76 -4.15 -5.41
CA GLN A 57 12.38 -2.74 -5.54
C GLN A 57 12.47 -2.31 -7.00
N GLN A 58 11.42 -1.67 -7.53
CA GLN A 58 11.40 -1.14 -8.89
C GLN A 58 10.67 0.20 -8.93
N TYR A 59 11.22 1.18 -9.64
CA TYR A 59 10.58 2.48 -9.82
C TYR A 59 9.26 2.34 -10.58
N ALA A 60 8.21 2.98 -10.07
CA ALA A 60 6.86 2.94 -10.63
C ALA A 60 6.49 4.26 -11.30
N ALA A 61 6.60 5.38 -10.57
CA ALA A 61 6.16 6.70 -11.04
C ALA A 61 6.79 7.83 -10.21
N ALA A 62 6.72 9.05 -10.75
CA ALA A 62 7.01 10.27 -10.02
C ALA A 62 5.70 10.90 -9.54
N GLY A 63 5.70 11.41 -8.33
CA GLY A 63 4.66 12.28 -7.79
C GLY A 63 5.28 13.43 -7.00
N ARG A 64 4.44 14.22 -6.35
CA ARG A 64 4.82 15.29 -5.44
C ARG A 64 5.40 14.75 -4.13
N PRO A 65 6.29 15.52 -3.48
CA PRO A 65 6.76 15.21 -2.13
C PRO A 65 5.60 14.93 -1.18
N ASN A 66 5.76 13.89 -0.35
CA ASN A 66 4.73 13.42 0.56
C ASN A 66 5.24 13.48 2.01
N PRO A 67 4.77 14.43 2.85
CA PRO A 67 5.17 14.48 4.25
C PRO A 67 4.68 13.25 5.03
N ASP A 68 3.58 12.64 4.59
CA ASP A 68 2.95 11.44 5.17
C ASP A 68 3.37 10.16 4.43
N TRP A 69 4.59 10.12 3.87
CA TRP A 69 5.13 8.99 3.12
C TRP A 69 5.07 7.66 3.87
N PHE A 70 5.08 7.70 5.21
CA PHE A 70 4.96 6.52 6.07
C PHE A 70 3.58 5.84 5.99
N GLU A 71 2.53 6.60 5.62
CA GLU A 71 1.17 6.09 5.43
C GLU A 71 0.92 5.65 3.98
N SER A 72 1.90 5.83 3.09
CA SER A 72 1.72 5.56 1.64
C SER A 72 1.80 4.08 1.25
N LEU A 73 2.28 3.22 2.16
CA LEU A 73 2.44 1.80 1.92
C LEU A 73 1.09 1.14 1.64
N ARG A 74 1.02 0.45 0.51
CA ARG A 74 -0.19 -0.22 0.04
C ARG A 74 0.13 -1.57 -0.57
N ARG A 75 -0.84 -2.49 -0.45
CA ARG A 75 -0.81 -3.80 -1.06
C ARG A 75 -1.65 -3.82 -2.35
N ARG A 76 -1.25 -4.62 -3.32
CA ARG A 76 -1.97 -4.82 -4.58
C ARG A 76 -3.34 -5.45 -4.30
N PRO A 77 -4.45 -4.82 -4.73
CA PRO A 77 -5.78 -5.39 -4.61
C PRO A 77 -5.85 -6.76 -5.28
N GLY A 78 -6.54 -7.71 -4.66
CA GLY A 78 -6.67 -9.07 -5.18
C GLY A 78 -5.46 -9.99 -4.95
N THR A 79 -4.43 -9.54 -4.21
CA THR A 79 -3.37 -10.45 -3.69
C THR A 79 -3.75 -11.13 -2.37
N GLU A 80 -5.05 -11.21 -2.09
CA GLU A 80 -5.62 -11.95 -0.97
C GLU A 80 -5.56 -13.46 -1.25
N GLN A 81 -4.84 -14.19 -0.41
CA GLN A 81 -5.43 -15.32 0.32
C GLN A 81 -4.75 -15.41 1.70
N ALA A 82 -5.53 -15.74 2.73
CA ALA A 82 -5.08 -16.34 4.00
C ALA A 82 -4.46 -15.45 5.11
N SER A 83 -5.14 -14.41 5.57
CA SER A 83 -5.04 -13.99 6.99
C SER A 83 -6.34 -13.36 7.50
N ASP A 84 -7.51 -13.95 7.19
CA ASP A 84 -8.68 -13.96 8.08
C ASP A 84 -9.81 -14.88 7.55
N PRO A 85 -10.00 -16.10 8.08
CA PRO A 85 -11.28 -16.80 8.05
C PRO A 85 -12.08 -16.62 9.36
N ASP A 86 -11.74 -15.69 10.25
CA ASP A 86 -12.34 -15.55 11.59
C ASP A 86 -13.31 -14.36 11.68
N GLY A 87 -14.11 -14.17 10.64
CA GLY A 87 -15.45 -13.64 10.87
C GLY A 87 -16.29 -14.75 11.48
N PRO A 88 -16.88 -14.61 12.69
CA PRO A 88 -17.60 -15.71 13.32
C PRO A 88 -18.68 -16.23 12.37
N PRO A 89 -18.87 -17.56 12.27
CA PRO A 89 -19.93 -18.10 11.43
C PRO A 89 -21.25 -17.49 11.92
N ARG A 90 -21.98 -16.83 11.01
CA ARG A 90 -23.39 -16.54 11.26
C ARG A 90 -24.02 -17.88 11.65
N PRO A 91 -24.70 -18.00 12.80
CA PRO A 91 -25.42 -19.23 13.10
C PRO A 91 -26.37 -19.47 11.94
N ALA A 92 -26.23 -20.64 11.30
CA ALA A 92 -27.20 -21.13 10.35
C ALA A 92 -28.54 -21.13 11.09
N GLY A 93 -29.40 -20.16 10.75
CA GLY A 93 -30.79 -20.23 11.16
C GLY A 93 -31.32 -21.55 10.64
N PRO A 94 -31.97 -22.38 11.48
CA PRO A 94 -32.58 -23.58 10.98
C PRO A 94 -33.59 -23.19 9.91
N ASP A 95 -33.35 -23.75 8.72
CA ASP A 95 -34.28 -23.81 7.61
C ASP A 95 -35.69 -24.13 8.16
N SER A 96 -36.65 -23.30 7.81
CA SER A 96 -38.03 -23.50 8.18
C SER A 96 -38.58 -24.83 7.65
N SER A 97 -39.54 -25.38 8.39
CA SER A 97 -40.63 -26.30 7.98
C SER A 97 -40.42 -27.76 8.42
N PRO A 98 -41.50 -28.55 8.63
CA PRO A 98 -42.83 -28.50 8.01
C PRO A 98 -43.85 -27.53 8.64
#